data_AF-A0A7V9I9T8-F1
#
_entry.id   AF-A0A7V9I9T8-F1
#
_cell.length_a   1.000
_cell.length_b   1.000
_cell.length_c   1.000
_cell.angle_alpha   90.00
_cell.angle_beta   90.00
_cell.angle_gamma   90.00
#
_symmetry.space_group_name_H-M   'P 1'
#
loop_
_entity.id
_entity.type
_entity.pdbx_description
1 polymer ?
#
loop_
_entity_poly.entity_id
_entity_poly.type
_entity_poly.pdbx_seq_one_letter_code
_entity_poly.pdbx_strand_id
1 'polypeptide(L)'
;MKIESFELERWMTRWELHVEYDIAESGILPMTARDVIGLVPPGERERLLAELLDTPLGYSEAPGSLRLRSLLAETYRDSGPQNILVTTGAIEANFLLFNVLLSPGDHVVTVYPAYQQL
;
A
#
# COMPACT_ATOMS: atom_id res chain seq x y z
N MET A 1 -16.68 17.61 9.97
CA MET A 1 -17.17 16.50 9.14
C MET A 1 -17.40 15.31 10.04
N LYS A 2 -18.55 14.64 9.94
CA LYS A 2 -18.77 13.36 10.61
C LYS A 2 -18.39 12.28 9.60
N ILE A 3 -17.38 11.48 9.91
CA ILE A 3 -16.94 10.36 9.07
C ILE A 3 -17.75 9.14 9.54
N GLU A 4 -18.46 8.52 8.62
CA GLU A 4 -19.24 7.31 8.90
C GLU A 4 -18.30 6.10 9.10
N SER A 5 -18.82 5.05 9.76
CA SER A 5 -18.08 3.80 9.97
C SER A 5 -17.74 3.13 8.63
N PHE A 6 -16.56 2.51 8.56
CA PHE A 6 -16.20 1.68 7.40
C PHE A 6 -16.86 0.31 7.53
N GLU A 7 -18.00 0.12 6.85
CA GLU A 7 -18.88 -1.04 7.07
C GLU A 7 -18.20 -2.38 6.75
N LEU A 8 -17.45 -2.43 5.63
CA LEU A 8 -16.67 -3.63 5.27
C LEU A 8 -15.64 -3.97 6.36
N GLU A 9 -14.92 -2.97 6.88
CA GLU A 9 -13.93 -3.19 7.93
C GLU A 9 -14.58 -3.68 9.23
N ARG A 10 -15.76 -3.16 9.60
CA ARG A 10 -16.53 -3.62 10.76
C ARG A 10 -16.99 -5.07 10.58
N TRP A 11 -17.39 -5.46 9.37
CA TRP A 11 -17.73 -6.83 9.04
C TRP A 11 -16.51 -7.76 9.13
N MET A 12 -15.39 -7.42 8.47
CA MET A 12 -14.16 -8.23 8.50
C MET A 12 -13.63 -8.40 9.92
N THR A 13 -13.54 -7.31 10.70
CA THR A 13 -13.10 -7.34 12.11
C THR A 13 -13.91 -8.34 12.95
N ARG A 14 -15.20 -8.50 12.65
CA ARG A 14 -16.07 -9.40 13.39
C ARG A 14 -15.86 -10.87 13.02
N TRP A 15 -15.55 -11.16 11.75
CA TRP A 15 -15.67 -12.52 11.21
C TRP A 15 -14.39 -13.14 10.66
N GLU A 16 -13.48 -12.36 10.07
CA GLU A 16 -12.30 -12.81 9.32
C GLU A 16 -11.47 -13.85 10.09
N LEU A 17 -11.22 -13.60 11.39
CA LEU A 17 -10.43 -14.50 12.23
C LEU A 17 -11.26 -15.59 12.96
N HIS A 18 -12.56 -15.69 12.67
CA HIS A 18 -13.52 -16.56 13.37
C HIS A 18 -14.30 -17.48 12.43
N VAL A 19 -13.78 -17.74 11.23
CA VAL A 19 -14.38 -18.65 10.23
C VAL A 19 -13.44 -19.81 9.91
N GLU A 20 -14.02 -20.95 9.50
CA GLU A 20 -13.24 -22.13 9.08
C GLU A 20 -12.67 -21.96 7.66
N TYR A 21 -13.44 -21.31 6.78
CA TYR A 21 -13.07 -21.04 5.39
C TYR A 21 -13.28 -19.56 5.09
N ASP A 22 -12.19 -18.82 4.96
CA ASP A 22 -12.23 -17.43 4.49
C ASP A 22 -12.11 -17.38 2.96
N ILE A 23 -13.16 -16.87 2.32
CA ILE A 23 -13.24 -16.60 0.88
C ILE A 23 -13.73 -15.16 0.61
N ALA A 24 -13.64 -14.28 1.61
CA ALA A 24 -14.17 -12.93 1.58
C ALA A 24 -13.11 -11.87 1.23
N GLU A 25 -11.82 -12.17 1.44
CA GLU A 25 -10.73 -11.26 1.11
C GLU A 25 -10.60 -10.98 -0.40
N SER A 26 -10.17 -9.77 -0.74
CA SER A 26 -9.82 -9.36 -2.11
C SER A 26 -8.32 -9.35 -2.38
N GLY A 27 -7.50 -9.65 -1.35
CA GLY A 27 -6.05 -9.73 -1.43
C GLY A 27 -5.54 -11.07 -1.95
N ILE A 28 -4.21 -11.19 -1.97
CA ILE A 28 -3.52 -12.47 -2.13
C ILE A 28 -3.04 -12.96 -0.77
N LEU A 29 -2.77 -14.27 -0.67
CA LEU A 29 -2.21 -14.86 0.55
C LEU A 29 -0.96 -14.07 1.01
N PRO A 30 -0.92 -13.60 2.26
CA PRO A 30 0.21 -12.83 2.76
C PRO A 30 1.49 -13.64 2.73
N MET A 31 2.56 -13.03 2.21
CA MET A 31 3.88 -13.64 2.11
C MET A 31 4.66 -13.47 3.40
N THR A 32 5.39 -14.50 3.81
CA THR A 32 6.41 -14.35 4.85
C THR A 32 7.64 -13.63 4.29
N ALA A 33 8.49 -13.08 5.17
CA ALA A 33 9.78 -12.52 4.73
C ALA A 33 10.65 -13.55 3.98
N ARG A 34 10.51 -14.84 4.30
CA ARG A 34 11.19 -15.94 3.59
C ARG A 34 10.66 -16.11 2.17
N ASP A 35 9.37 -15.97 1.96
CA ASP A 35 8.77 -16.05 0.63
C ASP A 35 9.25 -14.89 -0.24
N VAL A 36 9.35 -13.68 0.32
CA VAL A 36 9.90 -12.49 -0.37
C VAL A 36 11.36 -12.70 -0.77
N ILE A 37 12.21 -13.19 0.15
CA ILE A 37 13.60 -13.56 -0.17
C ILE A 37 13.64 -14.68 -1.22
N GLY A 38 12.66 -15.58 -1.21
CA GLY A 38 12.52 -16.64 -2.20
C GLY A 38 12.35 -16.15 -3.65
N LEU A 39 11.87 -14.91 -3.84
CA LEU A 39 11.66 -14.30 -5.16
C LEU A 39 12.96 -13.95 -5.89
N VAL A 40 14.08 -13.80 -5.18
CA VAL A 40 15.39 -13.54 -5.81
C VAL A 40 16.13 -14.85 -6.13
N PRO A 41 17.05 -14.85 -7.12
CA PRO A 41 17.84 -16.03 -7.48
C PRO A 41 18.55 -16.66 -6.27
N PRO A 42 18.70 -18.00 -6.19
CA PRO A 42 19.29 -18.67 -5.02
C PRO A 42 20.64 -18.11 -4.57
N GLY A 43 21.51 -17.71 -5.50
CA GLY A 43 22.82 -17.13 -5.19
C GLY A 43 22.79 -15.72 -4.57
N GLU A 44 21.64 -15.06 -4.53
CA GLU A 44 21.48 -13.69 -3.99
C GLU A 44 20.77 -13.67 -2.63
N ARG A 45 20.18 -14.79 -2.20
CA ARG A 45 19.30 -14.85 -1.02
C ARG A 45 20.03 -14.57 0.29
N GLU A 46 21.20 -15.16 0.47
CA GLU A 46 22.00 -14.97 1.70
C GLU A 46 22.47 -13.51 1.83
N ARG A 47 22.91 -12.92 0.71
CA ARG A 47 23.30 -11.51 0.65
C ARG A 47 22.13 -10.59 1.01
N LEU A 48 20.97 -10.81 0.39
CA LEU A 48 19.76 -10.02 0.66
C LEU A 48 19.33 -10.13 2.14
N LEU A 49 19.38 -11.33 2.71
CA LEU A 49 19.05 -11.52 4.13
C LEU A 49 20.00 -10.73 5.04
N ALA A 50 21.31 -10.78 4.77
CA ALA A 50 22.29 -10.01 5.53
C ALA A 50 22.03 -8.49 5.41
N GLU A 51 21.83 -8.00 4.18
CA GLU A 51 21.49 -6.59 3.94
C GLU A 51 20.23 -6.13 4.70
N LEU A 52 19.18 -6.96 4.74
CA LEU A 52 17.95 -6.66 5.48
C LEU A 52 18.19 -6.59 6.99
N LEU A 53 18.99 -7.49 7.54
CA LEU A 53 19.31 -7.52 8.98
C LEU A 53 20.21 -6.35 9.40
N ASP A 54 21.10 -5.91 8.50
CA ASP A 54 22.02 -4.79 8.74
C ASP A 54 21.39 -3.42 8.41
N THR A 55 20.16 -3.38 7.91
CA THR A 55 19.47 -2.13 7.55
C THR A 55 19.13 -1.30 8.80
N PRO A 56 19.60 -0.04 8.91
CA PRO A 56 19.21 0.84 10.00
C PRO A 56 17.71 1.15 9.97
N LEU A 57 17.01 0.92 11.08
CA LEU A 57 15.57 1.17 11.23
C LEU A 57 15.28 2.63 11.61
N GLY A 58 15.72 3.55 10.74
CA GLY A 58 15.52 5.00 10.89
C GLY A 58 14.59 5.59 9.82
N TYR A 59 14.48 6.92 9.80
CA TYR A 59 13.76 7.64 8.75
C TYR A 59 14.43 7.45 7.38
N SER A 60 13.61 7.28 6.35
CA SER A 60 14.04 7.30 4.94
C SER A 60 13.76 8.68 4.31
N GLU A 61 14.08 8.84 3.02
CA GLU A 61 13.66 10.01 2.25
C GLU A 61 12.13 10.19 2.33
N ALA A 62 11.65 11.39 2.67
CA ALA A 62 10.22 11.67 2.82
C ALA A 62 9.33 11.20 1.64
N PRO A 63 9.71 11.38 0.37
CA PRO A 63 8.90 10.86 -0.75
C PRO A 63 9.07 9.35 -1.01
N GLY A 64 9.98 8.67 -0.30
CA GLY A 64 10.50 7.35 -0.62
C GLY A 64 11.87 7.43 -1.31
N SER A 65 12.69 6.38 -1.17
CA SER A 65 14.05 6.38 -1.74
C SER A 65 14.04 6.56 -3.25
N LEU A 66 15.04 7.26 -3.80
CA LEU A 66 15.14 7.46 -5.25
C LEU A 66 15.15 6.13 -6.03
N ARG A 67 15.82 5.10 -5.49
CA ARG A 67 15.83 3.75 -6.08
C ARG A 67 14.43 3.17 -6.19
N LEU A 68 13.64 3.21 -5.11
CA LEU A 68 12.27 2.68 -5.11
C LEU A 68 11.37 3.48 -6.06
N ARG A 69 11.43 4.82 -6.00
CA ARG A 69 10.61 5.68 -6.86
C ARG A 69 10.93 5.50 -8.35
N SER A 70 12.20 5.27 -8.70
CA SER A 70 12.60 5.03 -10.09
C SER A 70 12.03 3.71 -10.61
N LEU A 71 12.15 2.63 -9.83
CA LEU A 71 11.58 1.32 -10.19
C LEU A 71 10.06 1.36 -10.32
N LEU A 72 9.37 2.09 -9.43
CA LEU A 72 7.92 2.26 -9.52
C LEU A 72 7.52 3.05 -10.77
N ALA A 73 8.24 4.12 -11.10
CA ALA A 73 7.96 4.94 -12.28
C ALA A 73 8.01 4.14 -13.59
N GLU A 74 8.90 3.15 -13.69
CA GLU A 74 9.03 2.25 -14.86
C GLU A 74 7.78 1.41 -15.12
N THR A 75 6.90 1.24 -14.11
CA THR A 75 5.64 0.51 -14.27
C THR A 75 4.52 1.33 -14.92
N TYR A 76 4.75 2.64 -15.10
CA TYR A 76 3.79 3.58 -15.69
C TYR A 76 4.32 4.15 -17.02
N ARG A 77 3.41 4.45 -17.97
CA ARG A 77 3.77 5.20 -19.18
C ARG A 77 4.01 6.67 -18.84
N ASP A 78 5.02 7.26 -19.46
CA ASP A 78 5.34 8.70 -19.36
C ASP A 78 5.49 9.24 -17.92
N SER A 79 6.02 8.41 -17.01
CA SER A 79 6.25 8.76 -15.61
C SER A 79 7.74 8.80 -15.27
N GLY A 80 8.09 9.58 -14.24
CA GLY A 80 9.43 9.63 -13.67
C GLY A 80 9.37 9.63 -12.13
N PRO A 81 10.51 9.41 -11.44
CA PRO A 81 10.53 9.30 -9.97
C PRO A 81 10.04 10.56 -9.24
N GLN A 82 10.03 11.72 -9.90
CA GLN A 82 9.47 12.97 -9.38
C GLN A 82 7.93 12.97 -9.29
N ASN A 83 7.27 12.07 -10.01
CA ASN A 83 5.81 11.89 -10.01
C ASN A 83 5.36 10.81 -9.00
N ILE A 84 6.28 10.20 -8.25
CA ILE A 84 5.98 9.11 -7.31
C ILE A 84 6.16 9.60 -5.88
N LEU A 85 5.12 9.41 -5.06
CA LEU A 85 5.13 9.53 -3.61
C LEU A 85 4.83 8.16 -3.00
N VAL A 86 5.77 7.61 -2.23
CA VAL A 86 5.57 6.34 -1.53
C VAL A 86 4.84 6.61 -0.21
N THR A 87 3.78 5.85 0.02
CA THR A 87 2.94 5.94 1.23
C THR A 87 2.83 4.59 1.93
N THR A 88 2.29 4.61 3.13
CA THR A 88 1.87 3.46 3.94
C THR A 88 0.61 2.85 3.33
N GLY A 89 0.81 2.14 2.22
CA GLY A 89 -0.26 1.54 1.42
C GLY A 89 -1.13 2.56 0.69
N ALA A 90 -2.10 2.05 -0.07
CA ALA A 90 -3.01 2.86 -0.87
C ALA A 90 -3.98 3.71 -0.02
N ILE A 91 -4.24 3.30 1.22
CA ILE A 91 -5.12 4.01 2.16
C ILE A 91 -4.57 5.40 2.49
N GLU A 92 -3.28 5.52 2.78
CA GLU A 92 -2.64 6.82 3.01
C GLU A 92 -2.58 7.65 1.72
N ALA A 93 -2.34 7.02 0.56
CA ALA A 93 -2.36 7.73 -0.73
C ALA A 93 -3.72 8.39 -0.99
N ASN A 94 -4.83 7.66 -0.80
CA ASN A 94 -6.19 8.21 -0.90
C ASN A 94 -6.42 9.33 0.11
N PHE A 95 -6.02 9.13 1.36
CA PHE A 95 -6.18 10.13 2.41
C PHE A 95 -5.45 11.44 2.06
N LEU A 96 -4.19 11.36 1.63
CA LEU A 96 -3.41 12.53 1.21
C LEU A 96 -4.04 13.22 -0.01
N LEU A 97 -4.44 12.44 -1.02
CA LEU A 97 -5.07 12.95 -2.23
C LEU A 97 -6.30 13.81 -1.89
N PHE A 98 -7.22 13.28 -1.07
CA PHE A 98 -8.44 14.01 -0.71
C PHE A 98 -8.16 15.23 0.16
N ASN A 99 -7.24 15.14 1.13
CA ASN A 99 -6.93 16.27 2.00
C ASN A 99 -6.18 17.40 1.28
N VAL A 100 -5.42 17.09 0.24
CA VAL A 100 -4.62 18.08 -0.49
C VAL A 100 -5.42 18.70 -1.65
N LEU A 101 -6.25 17.92 -2.34
CA LEU A 101 -6.92 18.39 -3.56
C LEU A 101 -8.33 18.94 -3.33
N LEU A 102 -9.04 18.52 -2.28
CA LEU A 102 -10.44 18.91 -2.08
C LEU A 102 -10.58 20.04 -1.07
N SER A 103 -11.51 20.94 -1.36
CA SER A 103 -11.94 22.05 -0.51
C SER A 103 -13.45 22.02 -0.27
N PRO A 104 -13.94 22.66 0.82
CA PRO A 104 -15.37 22.79 1.04
C PRO A 104 -16.07 23.48 -0.14
N GLY A 105 -17.07 22.81 -0.71
CA GLY A 105 -17.84 23.31 -1.87
C GLY A 105 -17.45 22.69 -3.21
N ASP A 106 -16.37 21.90 -3.27
CA ASP A 106 -16.01 21.19 -4.49
C ASP A 106 -17.06 20.13 -4.86
N HIS A 107 -17.31 20.00 -6.17
CA HIS A 107 -18.15 18.95 -6.73
C HIS A 107 -17.29 17.76 -7.13
N VAL A 108 -17.46 16.63 -6.44
CA VAL A 108 -16.72 15.39 -6.66
C VAL A 108 -17.60 14.37 -7.36
N VAL A 109 -17.06 13.73 -8.41
CA VAL A 109 -17.68 12.60 -9.08
C VAL A 109 -16.87 11.36 -8.78
N THR A 110 -17.52 10.32 -8.28
CA THR A 110 -16.91 9.03 -7.95
C THR A 110 -17.68 7.88 -8.58
N VAL A 111 -17.01 6.73 -8.69
CA VAL A 111 -17.64 5.48 -9.13
C VAL A 111 -18.42 4.86 -7.97
N TYR A 112 -19.55 4.21 -8.24
CA TYR A 112 -20.34 3.56 -7.21
C TYR A 112 -20.98 2.26 -7.75
N PRO A 113 -20.83 1.11 -7.05
CA PRO A 113 -20.10 0.92 -5.79
C PRO A 113 -18.57 0.97 -5.96
N ALA A 114 -17.87 1.41 -4.91
CA ALA A 114 -16.41 1.51 -4.84
C ALA A 114 -15.88 1.20 -3.42
N TYR A 115 -14.57 1.19 -3.25
CA TYR A 115 -13.95 1.17 -1.93
C TYR A 115 -14.36 2.43 -1.16
N GLN A 116 -14.83 2.31 0.09
CA GLN A 116 -15.56 3.38 0.79
C GLN A 116 -14.78 4.69 0.98
N GLN A 117 -13.45 4.68 0.86
CA GLN A 117 -12.69 5.93 0.84
C GLN A 117 -12.99 6.81 -0.39
N LEU A 118 -13.40 6.21 -1.52
CA LEU A 118 -13.66 6.86 -2.81
C LEU A 118 -15.09 7.41 -2.92
#